data_AF-A0A178IQT1-F1
#
_entry.id   AF-A0A178IQT1-F1
#
_cell.length_a   1.000
_cell.length_b   1.000
_cell.length_c   1.000
_cell.angle_alpha   90.00
_cell.angle_beta   90.00
_cell.angle_gamma   90.00
#
_symmetry.space_group_name_H-M   'P 1'
#
loop_
_entity.id
_entity.type
_entity.pdbx_description
1 polymer ?
#
loop_
_entity_poly.entity_id
_entity_poly.type
_entity_poly.pdbx_seq_one_letter_code
_entity_poly.pdbx_strand_id
1 'polypeptide(L)'
;MDAPAVPTGISPDIAALLDETRTPAAEQKIAVLMPRLQGAPLAAADCAAMQAYILAPRPDNIPVSRWPWVVNDILRLQCAQPVCPAGLVATVYALYEDEDRGPILREYAVQHMGVLHTPAPGSVVSITAAERERLTATLARLARDGKSRFCGAALNALANVADTNAYNREHDIAEPIAPAPAVDLAAIARAVALDDTALSENRATALGVCGQLHDDAPLDTARTLARDPQTPLSLRMASIYLVSIAGGATDREWLEPIAADTQSFPLNKTAEAALKKLPRI
;
A
#
# COMPACT_ATOMS: atom_id res chain seq x y z
N MET A 1 -7.21 26.58 15.54
CA MET A 1 -7.53 25.90 16.82
C MET A 1 -6.21 25.56 17.46
N ASP A 2 -6.04 25.80 18.75
CA ASP A 2 -4.77 25.49 19.41
C ASP A 2 -4.46 23.99 19.28
N ALA A 3 -3.24 23.66 18.89
CA ALA A 3 -2.78 22.28 18.79
C ALA A 3 -2.93 21.60 20.17
N PRO A 4 -3.33 20.32 20.24
CA PRO A 4 -3.44 19.63 21.51
C PRO A 4 -2.11 19.72 22.28
N ALA A 5 -2.22 19.96 23.59
CA ALA A 5 -1.07 19.98 24.48
C ALA A 5 -0.34 18.64 24.38
N VAL A 6 1.00 18.70 24.40
CA VAL A 6 1.82 17.48 24.38
C VAL A 6 1.51 16.69 25.66
N PRO A 7 1.08 15.41 25.56
CA PRO A 7 0.76 14.62 26.74
C PRO A 7 1.93 14.52 27.71
N THR A 8 1.66 14.55 29.02
CA THR A 8 2.68 14.30 30.04
C THR A 8 3.02 12.82 30.10
N GLY A 9 4.29 12.48 30.35
CA GLY A 9 4.74 11.08 30.52
C GLY A 9 5.15 10.35 29.24
N ILE A 10 5.27 11.04 28.10
CA ILE A 10 5.89 10.50 26.89
C ILE A 10 7.41 10.66 26.91
N SER A 11 8.12 9.83 26.16
CA SER A 11 9.57 9.92 26.03
C SER A 11 10.00 11.25 25.39
N PRO A 12 11.18 11.80 25.75
CA PRO A 12 11.67 13.05 25.18
C PRO A 12 11.80 13.02 23.65
N ASP A 13 12.16 11.87 23.08
CA ASP A 13 12.31 11.73 21.62
C ASP A 13 10.94 11.79 20.91
N ILE A 14 9.87 11.26 21.52
CA ILE A 14 8.51 11.36 20.97
C ILE A 14 7.92 12.75 21.20
N ALA A 15 8.16 13.36 22.37
CA ALA A 15 7.83 14.77 22.58
C ALA A 15 8.51 15.67 21.53
N ALA A 16 9.80 15.44 21.28
CA ALA A 16 10.55 16.15 20.25
C ALA A 16 9.97 15.87 18.87
N LEU A 17 9.67 14.62 18.50
CA LEU A 17 9.04 14.30 17.20
C LEU A 17 7.72 15.07 17.01
N LEU A 18 6.84 15.03 18.01
CA LEU A 18 5.53 15.68 17.95
C LEU A 18 5.61 17.21 17.97
N ASP A 19 6.62 17.78 18.61
CA ASP A 19 6.87 19.22 18.59
C ASP A 19 7.56 19.66 17.28
N GLU A 20 8.55 18.90 16.81
CA GLU A 20 9.33 19.20 15.62
C GLU A 20 8.52 19.04 14.33
N THR A 21 7.53 18.15 14.31
CA THR A 21 6.56 18.05 13.21
C THR A 21 5.77 19.35 13.02
N ARG A 22 5.73 20.24 14.03
CA ARG A 22 5.10 21.57 13.97
C ARG A 22 6.00 22.62 13.32
N THR A 23 7.24 22.29 12.96
CA THR A 23 8.19 23.24 12.38
C THR A 23 8.31 23.07 10.86
N PRO A 24 8.66 24.14 10.10
CA PRO A 24 8.99 24.01 8.68
C PRO A 24 10.14 23.04 8.38
N ALA A 25 11.01 22.76 9.36
CA ALA A 25 12.13 21.82 9.25
C ALA A 25 11.78 20.36 9.59
N ALA A 26 10.49 20.03 9.75
CA ALA A 26 10.02 18.72 10.20
C ALA A 26 10.65 17.52 9.45
N GLU A 27 10.75 17.54 8.12
CA GLU A 27 11.30 16.40 7.35
C GLU A 27 12.74 16.04 7.73
N GLN A 28 13.62 17.03 7.82
CA GLN A 28 15.02 16.78 8.15
C GLN A 28 15.16 16.21 9.57
N LYS A 29 14.26 16.61 10.46
CA LYS A 29 14.24 16.22 11.87
C LYS A 29 13.58 14.86 12.09
N ILE A 30 12.45 14.59 11.44
CA ILE A 30 11.81 13.27 11.36
C ILE A 30 12.81 12.27 10.78
N ALA A 31 13.54 12.62 9.72
CA ALA A 31 14.56 11.74 9.14
C ALA A 31 15.72 11.40 10.12
N VAL A 32 15.99 12.27 11.10
CA VAL A 32 17.00 12.03 12.15
C VAL A 32 16.42 11.23 13.32
N LEU A 33 15.17 11.47 13.71
CA LEU A 33 14.52 10.79 14.82
C LEU A 33 14.03 9.39 14.46
N MET A 34 13.55 9.19 13.23
CA MET A 34 12.98 7.92 12.78
C MET A 34 13.95 6.73 12.94
N PRO A 35 15.23 6.81 12.52
CA PRO A 35 16.18 5.73 12.74
C PRO A 35 16.43 5.42 14.22
N ARG A 36 16.36 6.43 15.10
CA ARG A 36 16.53 6.24 16.55
C ARG A 36 15.35 5.50 17.17
N LEU A 37 14.15 5.71 16.63
CA LEU A 37 12.91 5.11 17.11
C LEU A 37 12.64 3.73 16.48
N GLN A 38 13.27 3.39 15.35
CA GLN A 38 13.08 2.13 14.62
C GLN A 38 13.79 0.90 15.24
N GLY A 39 14.54 1.07 16.34
CA GLY A 39 15.31 -0.02 16.96
C GLY A 39 14.87 -0.41 18.38
N ALA A 40 13.95 0.32 18.99
CA ALA A 40 13.49 0.09 20.36
C ALA A 40 11.96 0.01 20.43
N PRO A 41 11.39 -0.94 21.21
CA PRO A 41 9.97 -0.95 21.48
C PRO A 41 9.53 0.38 22.10
N LEU A 42 8.49 0.98 21.53
CA LEU A 42 7.89 2.21 22.04
C LEU A 42 7.06 1.93 23.29
N ALA A 43 7.08 2.87 24.23
CA ALA A 43 6.23 2.80 25.41
C ALA A 43 4.75 2.96 25.02
N ALA A 44 3.85 2.32 25.76
CA ALA A 44 2.40 2.43 25.50
C ALA A 44 1.90 3.88 25.51
N ALA A 45 2.45 4.73 26.39
CA ALA A 45 2.15 6.16 26.45
C ALA A 45 2.57 6.90 25.17
N ASP A 46 3.73 6.55 24.60
CA ASP A 46 4.22 7.14 23.35
C ASP A 46 3.31 6.78 22.17
N CYS A 47 2.92 5.50 22.08
CA CYS A 47 1.97 5.03 21.08
C CYS A 47 0.63 5.76 21.20
N ALA A 48 0.07 5.86 22.40
CA ALA A 48 -1.20 6.56 22.64
C ALA A 48 -1.12 8.04 22.27
N ALA A 49 -0.01 8.72 22.59
CA ALA A 49 0.20 10.12 22.22
C ALA A 49 0.29 10.33 20.71
N MET A 50 0.99 9.45 20.00
CA MET A 50 1.06 9.48 18.54
C MET A 50 -0.32 9.22 17.90
N GLN A 51 -1.10 8.27 18.42
CA GLN A 51 -2.47 8.02 17.96
C GLN A 51 -3.39 9.22 18.16
N ALA A 52 -3.33 9.85 19.34
CA ALA A 52 -4.05 11.08 19.63
C ALA A 52 -3.63 12.22 18.67
N TYR A 53 -2.33 12.33 18.37
CA TYR A 53 -1.82 13.31 17.40
C TYR A 53 -2.33 13.08 15.97
N ILE A 54 -2.37 11.82 15.52
CA ILE A 54 -2.92 11.44 14.21
C ILE A 54 -4.39 11.87 14.07
N LEU A 55 -5.18 11.63 15.12
CA LEU A 55 -6.62 11.94 15.14
C LEU A 55 -6.93 13.41 15.47
N ALA A 56 -5.94 14.20 15.86
CA ALA A 56 -6.13 15.62 16.08
C ALA A 56 -6.32 16.38 14.75
N PRO A 57 -6.95 17.56 14.77
CA PRO A 57 -6.93 18.48 13.63
C PRO A 57 -5.48 18.78 13.21
N ARG A 58 -5.26 19.01 11.91
CA ARG A 58 -3.95 19.43 11.39
C ARG A 58 -3.51 20.71 12.13
N PRO A 59 -2.30 20.75 12.70
CA PRO A 59 -1.74 21.98 13.26
C PRO A 59 -1.64 23.10 12.21
N ASP A 60 -2.01 24.33 12.57
CA ASP A 60 -2.11 25.46 11.64
C ASP A 60 -0.77 25.79 10.93
N ASN A 61 0.35 25.48 11.59
CA ASN A 61 1.71 25.70 11.09
C ASN A 61 2.27 24.60 10.17
N ILE A 62 1.56 23.49 9.96
CA ILE A 62 1.99 22.44 9.03
C ILE A 62 1.24 22.59 7.71
N PRO A 63 1.88 22.81 6.55
CA PRO A 63 1.17 22.92 5.27
C PRO A 63 0.22 21.75 4.99
N VAL A 64 -0.94 22.02 4.38
CA VAL A 64 -1.96 21.00 4.05
C VAL A 64 -1.37 19.86 3.22
N SER A 65 -0.49 20.19 2.25
CA SER A 65 0.19 19.20 1.41
C SER A 65 1.18 18.32 2.17
N ARG A 66 1.66 18.77 3.34
CA ARG A 66 2.67 18.07 4.14
C ARG A 66 2.07 17.16 5.20
N TRP A 67 0.91 17.54 5.74
CA TRP A 67 0.26 16.81 6.84
C TRP A 67 0.10 15.30 6.58
N PRO A 68 -0.32 14.83 5.37
CA PRO A 68 -0.43 13.40 5.11
C PRO A 68 0.89 12.63 5.27
N TRP A 69 2.02 13.24 4.92
CA TRP A 69 3.34 12.61 5.02
C TRP A 69 3.76 12.41 6.47
N VAL A 70 3.54 13.42 7.31
CA VAL A 70 3.81 13.33 8.76
C VAL A 70 3.00 12.20 9.38
N VAL A 71 1.70 12.13 9.11
CA VAL A 71 0.85 11.05 9.63
C VAL A 71 1.31 9.68 9.10
N ASN A 72 1.65 9.59 7.82
CA ASN A 72 2.13 8.35 7.24
C ASN A 72 3.41 7.84 7.92
N ASP A 73 4.36 8.72 8.23
CA ASP A 73 5.60 8.33 8.91
C ASP A 73 5.35 7.89 10.36
N ILE A 74 4.44 8.55 11.07
CA ILE A 74 4.02 8.13 12.43
C ILE A 74 3.32 6.76 12.38
N LEU A 75 2.43 6.54 11.40
CA LEU A 75 1.79 5.24 11.21
C LEU A 75 2.80 4.15 10.87
N ARG A 76 3.78 4.44 9.98
CA ARG A 76 4.88 3.51 9.67
C ARG A 76 5.67 3.14 10.93
N LEU A 77 5.99 4.12 11.77
CA LEU A 77 6.71 3.88 13.02
C LEU A 77 5.93 2.93 13.96
N GLN A 78 4.63 3.16 14.09
CA GLN A 78 3.77 2.33 14.94
C GLN A 78 3.56 0.92 14.36
N CYS A 79 3.38 0.80 13.04
CA CYS A 79 3.26 -0.49 12.36
C CYS A 79 4.57 -1.30 12.38
N ALA A 80 5.73 -0.65 12.53
CA ALA A 80 7.03 -1.30 12.64
C ALA A 80 7.36 -1.81 14.07
N GLN A 81 6.47 -1.61 15.04
CA GLN A 81 6.69 -2.10 16.40
C GLN A 81 6.63 -3.62 16.48
N PRO A 82 7.49 -4.27 17.29
CA PRO A 82 7.46 -5.73 17.47
C PRO A 82 6.12 -6.26 17.98
N VAL A 83 5.34 -5.42 18.66
CA VAL A 83 3.97 -5.72 19.10
C VAL A 83 3.07 -4.60 18.61
N CYS A 84 1.99 -4.95 17.93
CA CYS A 84 0.99 -3.98 17.46
C CYS A 84 0.51 -3.11 18.64
N PRO A 85 0.69 -1.78 18.60
CA PRO A 85 0.23 -0.91 19.65
C PRO A 85 -1.28 -1.01 19.88
N ALA A 86 -1.70 -1.09 21.15
CA ALA A 86 -3.12 -1.09 21.50
C ALA A 86 -3.83 0.14 20.89
N GLY A 87 -5.01 -0.07 20.32
CA GLY A 87 -5.81 0.98 19.69
C GLY A 87 -5.42 1.36 18.26
N LEU A 88 -4.26 0.90 17.73
CA LEU A 88 -3.79 1.31 16.40
C LEU A 88 -4.76 0.94 15.27
N VAL A 89 -5.38 -0.25 15.33
CA VAL A 89 -6.41 -0.67 14.37
C VAL A 89 -7.57 0.33 14.37
N ALA A 90 -8.06 0.70 15.54
CA ALA A 90 -9.14 1.69 15.68
C ALA A 90 -8.73 3.08 15.17
N THR A 91 -7.48 3.50 15.41
CA THR A 91 -6.93 4.76 14.87
C THR A 91 -6.91 4.77 13.34
N VAL A 92 -6.45 3.70 12.70
CA VAL A 92 -6.43 3.58 11.23
C VAL A 92 -7.84 3.60 10.66
N TYR A 93 -8.80 2.94 11.31
CA TYR A 93 -10.21 3.01 10.93
C TYR A 93 -10.78 4.41 11.03
N ALA A 94 -10.60 5.07 12.18
CA ALA A 94 -11.09 6.42 12.39
C ALA A 94 -10.52 7.39 11.35
N LEU A 95 -9.23 7.23 10.99
CA LEU A 95 -8.58 8.04 9.95
C LEU A 95 -9.18 7.82 8.56
N TYR A 96 -9.60 6.59 8.24
CA TYR A 96 -10.24 6.26 6.95
C TYR A 96 -11.71 6.71 6.88
N GLU A 97 -12.45 6.57 7.99
CA GLU A 97 -13.88 6.88 8.09
C GLU A 97 -14.15 8.39 8.19
N ASP A 98 -13.18 9.18 8.67
CA ASP A 98 -13.26 10.64 8.76
C ASP A 98 -13.21 11.30 7.37
N GLU A 99 -14.39 11.66 6.85
CA GLU A 99 -14.55 12.28 5.52
C GLU A 99 -14.03 13.71 5.45
N ASP A 100 -13.86 14.39 6.58
CA ASP A 100 -13.25 15.72 6.65
C ASP A 100 -11.72 15.66 6.44
N ARG A 101 -11.13 14.45 6.51
CA ARG A 101 -9.72 14.25 6.16
C ARG A 101 -9.52 14.25 4.67
N GLY A 102 -8.45 14.94 4.27
CA GLY A 102 -7.98 14.94 2.90
C GLY A 102 -7.76 13.51 2.38
N PRO A 103 -8.07 13.24 1.11
CA PRO A 103 -8.19 11.87 0.63
C PRO A 103 -6.86 11.11 0.55
N ILE A 104 -5.72 11.80 0.46
CA ILE A 104 -4.38 11.18 0.57
C ILE A 104 -4.19 10.54 1.95
N LEU A 105 -4.66 11.19 3.00
CA LEU A 105 -4.52 10.71 4.37
C LEU A 105 -5.37 9.44 4.60
N ARG A 106 -6.57 9.43 4.04
CA ARG A 106 -7.47 8.26 4.04
C ARG A 106 -6.89 7.11 3.22
N GLU A 107 -6.18 7.41 2.13
CA GLU A 107 -5.47 6.40 1.33
C GLU A 107 -4.30 5.78 2.10
N TYR A 108 -3.51 6.57 2.85
CA TYR A 108 -2.50 6.02 3.75
C TYR A 108 -3.11 5.12 4.81
N ALA A 109 -4.26 5.47 5.37
CA ALA A 109 -4.98 4.59 6.31
C ALA A 109 -5.25 3.21 5.66
N VAL A 110 -5.75 3.18 4.42
CA VAL A 110 -5.99 1.93 3.67
C VAL A 110 -4.69 1.14 3.44
N GLN A 111 -3.59 1.79 3.12
CA GLN A 111 -2.28 1.13 2.98
C GLN A 111 -1.84 0.48 4.31
N HIS A 112 -1.99 1.20 5.43
CA HIS A 112 -1.64 0.71 6.76
C HIS A 112 -2.57 -0.40 7.26
N MET A 113 -3.83 -0.46 6.82
CA MET A 113 -4.69 -1.64 7.05
C MET A 113 -4.02 -2.92 6.51
N GLY A 114 -3.36 -2.85 5.34
CA GLY A 114 -2.58 -3.96 4.79
C GLY A 114 -1.36 -4.31 5.63
N VAL A 115 -0.58 -3.31 6.07
CA VAL A 115 0.61 -3.53 6.91
C VAL A 115 0.25 -4.21 8.23
N LEU A 116 -0.89 -3.85 8.83
CA LEU A 116 -1.37 -4.48 10.08
C LEU A 116 -1.71 -5.97 9.92
N HIS A 117 -1.95 -6.45 8.70
CA HIS A 117 -2.05 -7.88 8.42
C HIS A 117 -0.69 -8.57 8.37
N THR A 118 0.33 -7.89 7.84
CA THR A 118 1.65 -8.44 7.50
C THR A 118 2.72 -7.82 8.40
N PRO A 119 2.90 -8.33 9.63
CA PRO A 119 3.92 -7.84 10.54
C PRO A 119 5.30 -7.91 9.89
N ALA A 120 6.19 -7.01 10.28
CA ALA A 120 7.60 -7.18 9.95
C ALA A 120 8.11 -8.53 10.50
N PRO A 121 9.02 -9.23 9.81
CA PRO A 121 9.60 -10.47 10.29
C PRO A 121 10.09 -10.34 11.74
N GLY A 122 9.66 -11.27 12.61
CA GLY A 122 9.97 -11.26 14.03
C GLY A 122 9.06 -10.39 14.91
N SER A 123 8.04 -9.74 14.34
CA SER A 123 7.01 -9.02 15.10
C SER A 123 5.80 -9.92 15.37
N VAL A 124 5.24 -9.83 16.58
CA VAL A 124 4.03 -10.53 17.00
C VAL A 124 2.83 -9.65 16.71
N VAL A 125 1.93 -10.10 15.83
CA VAL A 125 0.69 -9.37 15.54
C VAL A 125 -0.27 -9.56 16.69
N SER A 126 -0.40 -8.55 17.54
CA SER A 126 -1.41 -8.52 18.58
C SER A 126 -2.74 -7.90 18.11
N ILE A 127 -3.22 -8.23 16.91
CA ILE A 127 -4.60 -7.89 16.49
C ILE A 127 -5.51 -9.10 16.70
N THR A 128 -6.71 -8.84 17.17
CA THR A 128 -7.72 -9.87 17.40
C THR A 128 -8.24 -10.46 16.08
N ALA A 129 -8.82 -11.65 16.13
CA ALA A 129 -9.46 -12.26 14.96
C ALA A 129 -10.56 -11.36 14.37
N ALA A 130 -11.35 -10.70 15.24
CA ALA A 130 -12.42 -9.79 14.82
C ALA A 130 -11.88 -8.53 14.12
N GLU A 131 -10.78 -7.95 14.62
CA GLU A 131 -10.11 -6.83 13.94
C GLU A 131 -9.57 -7.24 12.58
N ARG A 132 -8.95 -8.42 12.49
CA ARG A 132 -8.43 -8.96 11.24
C ARG A 132 -9.53 -9.20 10.21
N GLU A 133 -10.66 -9.78 10.64
CA GLU A 133 -11.84 -9.99 9.79
C GLU A 133 -12.38 -8.65 9.28
N ARG A 134 -12.51 -7.66 10.17
CA ARG A 134 -12.96 -6.31 9.80
C ARG A 134 -12.03 -5.69 8.77
N LEU A 135 -10.70 -5.73 8.99
CA LEU A 135 -9.69 -5.19 8.06
C LEU A 135 -9.80 -5.84 6.68
N THR A 136 -9.87 -7.17 6.64
CA THR A 136 -10.03 -7.90 5.37
C THR A 136 -11.33 -7.54 4.66
N ALA A 137 -12.45 -7.47 5.39
CA ALA A 137 -13.74 -7.13 4.81
C ALA A 137 -13.75 -5.71 4.22
N THR A 138 -13.13 -4.74 4.93
CA THR A 138 -12.98 -3.37 4.44
C THR A 138 -12.13 -3.31 3.19
N LEU A 139 -10.95 -3.94 3.20
CA LEU A 139 -10.06 -3.98 2.03
C LEU A 139 -10.73 -4.66 0.84
N ALA A 140 -11.39 -5.79 1.03
CA ALA A 140 -12.10 -6.50 -0.03
C ALA A 140 -13.28 -5.71 -0.59
N ARG A 141 -13.99 -4.92 0.23
CA ARG A 141 -15.03 -4.01 -0.24
C ARG A 141 -14.44 -2.90 -1.10
N LEU A 142 -13.36 -2.26 -0.64
CA LEU A 142 -12.68 -1.19 -1.36
C LEU A 142 -12.07 -1.66 -2.68
N ALA A 143 -11.45 -2.84 -2.69
CA ALA A 143 -10.84 -3.44 -3.87
C ALA A 143 -11.84 -3.84 -4.96
N ARG A 144 -13.12 -4.02 -4.62
CA ARG A 144 -14.18 -4.29 -5.61
C ARG A 144 -14.73 -3.03 -6.27
N ASP A 145 -14.54 -1.86 -5.65
CA ASP A 145 -15.04 -0.60 -6.18
C ASP A 145 -13.97 0.04 -7.08
N GLY A 146 -13.88 -0.41 -8.33
CA GLY A 146 -12.93 0.09 -9.33
C GLY A 146 -13.01 1.60 -9.60
N LYS A 147 -14.08 2.28 -9.15
CA LYS A 147 -14.28 3.74 -9.25
C LYS A 147 -13.80 4.49 -8.01
N SER A 148 -13.58 3.77 -6.90
CA SER A 148 -13.00 4.33 -5.70
C SER A 148 -11.52 4.61 -5.90
N ARG A 149 -11.07 5.79 -5.50
CA ARG A 149 -9.64 6.11 -5.42
C ARG A 149 -8.85 5.22 -4.45
N PHE A 150 -9.53 4.48 -3.58
CA PHE A 150 -8.91 3.60 -2.59
C PHE A 150 -8.73 2.16 -3.11
N CYS A 151 -9.29 1.83 -4.27
CA CYS A 151 -9.26 0.47 -4.81
C CYS A 151 -7.83 -0.02 -5.06
N GLY A 152 -6.97 0.76 -5.71
CA GLY A 152 -5.57 0.38 -5.93
C GLY A 152 -4.81 0.12 -4.63
N ALA A 153 -4.94 1.00 -3.63
CA ALA A 153 -4.33 0.79 -2.31
C ALA A 153 -4.85 -0.48 -1.64
N ALA A 154 -6.15 -0.76 -1.73
CA ALA A 154 -6.76 -1.95 -1.15
C ALA A 154 -6.34 -3.25 -1.86
N LEU A 155 -6.23 -3.23 -3.20
CA LEU A 155 -5.71 -4.35 -4.00
C LEU A 155 -4.27 -4.68 -3.62
N ASN A 156 -3.39 -3.67 -3.54
CA ASN A 156 -2.00 -3.85 -3.12
C ASN A 156 -1.91 -4.37 -1.68
N ALA A 157 -2.72 -3.84 -0.78
CA ALA A 157 -2.77 -4.31 0.61
C ALA A 157 -3.12 -5.81 0.66
N LEU A 158 -4.18 -6.24 -0.03
CA LEU A 158 -4.58 -7.65 -0.07
C LEU A 158 -3.53 -8.54 -0.75
N ALA A 159 -2.87 -8.07 -1.81
CA ALA A 159 -1.80 -8.80 -2.47
C ALA A 159 -0.62 -9.03 -1.52
N ASN A 160 -0.19 -8.00 -0.78
CA ASN A 160 0.86 -8.15 0.24
C ASN A 160 0.48 -9.17 1.33
N VAL A 161 -0.80 -9.21 1.76
CA VAL A 161 -1.29 -10.24 2.69
C VAL A 161 -1.16 -11.64 2.08
N ALA A 162 -1.56 -11.81 0.82
CA ALA A 162 -1.46 -13.08 0.11
C ALA A 162 -0.01 -13.55 -0.03
N ASP A 163 0.89 -12.66 -0.42
CA ASP A 163 2.33 -12.94 -0.57
C ASP A 163 2.97 -13.32 0.77
N THR A 164 2.66 -12.58 1.84
CA THR A 164 3.17 -12.89 3.19
C THR A 164 2.67 -14.26 3.66
N ASN A 165 1.42 -14.61 3.36
CA ASN A 165 0.87 -15.94 3.67
C ASN A 165 1.52 -17.06 2.84
N ALA A 166 1.88 -16.79 1.58
CA ALA A 166 2.62 -17.74 0.78
C ALA A 166 4.03 -17.96 1.35
N TYR A 167 4.75 -16.88 1.67
CA TYR A 167 6.08 -16.91 2.28
C TYR A 167 6.09 -17.66 3.62
N ASN A 168 5.16 -17.35 4.53
CA ASN A 168 5.09 -18.02 5.83
C ASN A 168 4.83 -19.53 5.70
N ARG A 169 4.03 -19.95 4.70
CA ARG A 169 3.79 -21.36 4.41
C ARG A 169 5.01 -22.06 3.82
N GLU A 170 5.74 -21.39 2.93
CA GLU A 170 6.96 -21.94 2.32
C GLU A 170 8.08 -22.15 3.35
N HIS A 171 8.12 -21.32 4.39
CA HIS A 171 9.17 -21.32 5.41
C HIS A 171 8.73 -21.89 6.78
N ASP A 172 7.58 -22.58 6.85
CA ASP A 172 7.05 -23.19 8.08
C ASP A 172 7.01 -22.23 9.29
N ILE A 173 6.70 -20.96 9.06
CA ILE A 173 6.59 -19.94 10.12
C ILE A 173 5.27 -20.18 10.87
N ALA A 174 5.38 -20.65 12.11
CA ALA A 174 4.31 -21.23 12.93
C ALA A 174 3.09 -20.34 13.21
N GLU A 175 3.12 -19.07 12.83
CA GLU A 175 1.97 -18.18 12.82
C GLU A 175 1.56 -17.88 11.37
N PRO A 176 0.79 -18.76 10.71
CA PRO A 176 0.01 -18.29 9.59
C PRO A 176 -0.84 -17.14 10.12
N ILE A 177 -0.70 -15.95 9.51
CA ILE A 177 -1.64 -14.85 9.70
C ILE A 177 -3.00 -15.51 9.52
N ALA A 178 -3.79 -15.60 10.59
CA ALA A 178 -5.02 -16.40 10.64
C ALA A 178 -5.75 -16.24 9.30
N PRO A 179 -6.10 -17.36 8.62
CA PRO A 179 -6.46 -17.32 7.22
C PRO A 179 -7.49 -16.22 7.03
N ALA A 180 -7.09 -15.17 6.30
CA ALA A 180 -8.00 -14.11 5.95
C ALA A 180 -9.25 -14.79 5.39
N PRO A 181 -10.47 -14.33 5.73
CA PRO A 181 -11.69 -14.89 5.14
C PRO A 181 -11.46 -14.98 3.64
N ALA A 182 -11.85 -16.11 3.02
CA ALA A 182 -11.44 -16.47 1.65
C ALA A 182 -11.85 -15.37 0.64
N VAL A 183 -10.98 -14.37 0.48
CA VAL A 183 -11.10 -13.34 -0.53
C VAL A 183 -10.49 -13.93 -1.78
N ASP A 184 -11.32 -14.17 -2.77
CA ASP A 184 -10.86 -14.51 -4.12
C ASP A 184 -10.25 -13.25 -4.76
N LEU A 185 -9.02 -12.94 -4.36
CA LEU A 185 -8.30 -11.74 -4.79
C LEU A 185 -8.08 -11.73 -6.30
N ALA A 186 -7.81 -12.90 -6.90
CA ALA A 186 -7.68 -13.04 -8.34
C ALA A 186 -8.97 -12.62 -9.04
N ALA A 187 -10.14 -13.12 -8.59
CA ALA A 187 -11.42 -12.70 -9.16
C ALA A 187 -11.70 -11.20 -8.99
N ILE A 188 -11.36 -10.60 -7.85
CA ILE A 188 -11.55 -9.16 -7.62
C ILE A 188 -10.63 -8.34 -8.55
N ALA A 189 -9.33 -8.67 -8.59
CA ALA A 189 -8.37 -7.98 -9.43
C ALA A 189 -8.75 -8.11 -10.91
N ARG A 190 -9.12 -9.31 -11.37
CA ARG A 190 -9.59 -9.54 -12.73
C ARG A 190 -10.82 -8.70 -13.07
N ALA A 191 -11.81 -8.65 -12.19
CA ALA A 191 -13.01 -7.85 -12.40
C ALA A 191 -12.67 -6.35 -12.58
N VAL A 192 -11.76 -5.81 -11.76
CA VAL A 192 -11.32 -4.41 -11.88
C VAL A 192 -10.50 -4.18 -13.15
N ALA A 193 -9.58 -5.10 -13.49
CA ALA A 193 -8.73 -4.96 -14.68
C ALA A 193 -9.55 -4.90 -15.98
N LEU A 194 -10.63 -5.70 -16.05
CA LEU A 194 -11.52 -5.83 -17.20
C LEU A 194 -12.64 -4.77 -17.25
N ASP A 195 -12.87 -4.00 -16.17
CA ASP A 195 -13.89 -2.95 -16.15
C ASP A 195 -13.37 -1.66 -16.79
N ASP A 196 -13.81 -1.37 -18.01
CA ASP A 196 -13.47 -0.14 -18.72
C ASP A 196 -14.00 1.14 -18.07
N THR A 197 -14.91 1.03 -17.09
CA THR A 197 -15.42 2.16 -16.30
C THR A 197 -14.65 2.40 -15.00
N ALA A 198 -13.72 1.52 -14.64
CA ALA A 198 -12.82 1.71 -13.50
C ALA A 198 -11.75 2.77 -13.80
N LEU A 199 -11.23 3.40 -12.75
CA LEU A 199 -10.13 4.37 -12.89
C LEU A 199 -8.89 3.68 -13.47
N SER A 200 -8.16 4.37 -14.34
CA SER A 200 -7.03 3.78 -15.08
C SER A 200 -5.92 3.29 -14.15
N GLU A 201 -5.66 4.01 -13.06
CA GLU A 201 -4.72 3.64 -12.00
C GLU A 201 -5.15 2.39 -11.22
N ASN A 202 -6.44 2.19 -11.03
CA ASN A 202 -6.99 0.99 -10.38
C ASN A 202 -6.87 -0.21 -11.31
N ARG A 203 -7.18 -0.04 -12.60
CA ARG A 203 -6.97 -1.08 -13.62
C ARG A 203 -5.50 -1.48 -13.73
N ALA A 204 -4.59 -0.50 -13.71
CA ALA A 204 -3.15 -0.74 -13.75
C ALA A 204 -2.68 -1.56 -12.53
N THR A 205 -3.15 -1.18 -11.34
CA THR A 205 -2.86 -1.93 -10.11
C THR A 205 -3.43 -3.35 -10.19
N ALA A 206 -4.67 -3.49 -10.65
CA ALA A 206 -5.34 -4.77 -10.78
C ALA A 206 -4.65 -5.73 -11.76
N LEU A 207 -4.16 -5.24 -12.90
CA LEU A 207 -3.33 -6.02 -13.83
C LEU A 207 -2.01 -6.46 -13.18
N GLY A 208 -1.39 -5.58 -12.40
CA GLY A 208 -0.21 -5.91 -11.59
C GLY A 208 -0.49 -7.06 -10.63
N VAL A 209 -1.60 -7.00 -9.88
CA VAL A 209 -2.03 -8.05 -8.96
C VAL A 209 -2.38 -9.35 -9.69
N CYS A 210 -3.04 -9.30 -10.85
CA CYS A 210 -3.27 -10.50 -11.68
C CYS A 210 -1.94 -11.16 -12.06
N GLY A 211 -0.95 -10.37 -12.45
CA GLY A 211 0.39 -10.88 -12.78
C GLY A 211 1.09 -11.54 -11.59
N GLN A 212 1.00 -10.95 -10.39
CA GLN A 212 1.54 -11.53 -9.16
C GLN A 212 0.88 -12.86 -8.79
N LEU A 213 -0.44 -12.95 -8.99
CA LEU A 213 -1.23 -14.15 -8.70
C LEU A 213 -1.21 -15.19 -9.83
N HIS A 214 -0.46 -14.96 -10.91
CA HIS A 214 -0.45 -15.79 -12.11
C HIS A 214 -1.84 -16.00 -12.74
N ASP A 215 -2.73 -15.00 -12.63
CA ASP A 215 -4.04 -15.00 -13.30
C ASP A 215 -3.90 -14.45 -14.72
N ASP A 216 -4.02 -15.32 -15.72
CA ASP A 216 -3.85 -15.02 -17.14
C ASP A 216 -5.16 -14.62 -17.84
N ALA A 217 -6.29 -14.68 -17.17
CA ALA A 217 -7.59 -14.34 -17.77
C ALA A 217 -7.66 -12.93 -18.39
N PRO A 218 -6.98 -11.87 -17.87
CA PRO A 218 -6.97 -10.56 -18.52
C PRO A 218 -5.88 -10.37 -19.60
N LEU A 219 -5.18 -11.44 -20.02
CA LEU A 219 -4.03 -11.35 -20.93
C LEU A 219 -4.37 -10.70 -22.29
N ASP A 220 -5.51 -11.04 -22.89
CA ASP A 220 -5.90 -10.46 -24.19
C ASP A 220 -6.23 -8.97 -24.09
N THR A 221 -6.88 -8.57 -23.00
CA THR A 221 -7.11 -7.16 -22.66
C THR A 221 -5.77 -6.44 -22.45
N ALA A 222 -4.84 -7.05 -21.71
CA ALA A 222 -3.51 -6.47 -21.50
C ALA A 222 -2.71 -6.32 -22.81
N ARG A 223 -2.77 -7.28 -23.73
CA ARG A 223 -2.16 -7.14 -25.06
C ARG A 223 -2.73 -5.94 -25.82
N THR A 224 -4.05 -5.78 -25.77
CA THR A 224 -4.74 -4.64 -26.41
C THR A 224 -4.28 -3.31 -25.82
N LEU A 225 -4.36 -3.19 -24.49
CA LEU A 225 -3.97 -1.98 -23.75
C LEU A 225 -2.48 -1.63 -23.94
N ALA A 226 -1.58 -2.61 -23.93
CA ALA A 226 -0.15 -2.38 -24.10
C ALA A 226 0.20 -1.77 -25.47
N ARG A 227 -0.49 -2.22 -26.52
CA ARG A 227 -0.24 -1.82 -27.92
C ARG A 227 -0.91 -0.49 -28.29
N ASP A 228 -1.99 -0.13 -27.63
CA ASP A 228 -2.71 1.12 -27.92
C ASP A 228 -1.94 2.35 -27.39
N PRO A 229 -1.50 3.28 -28.27
CA PRO A 229 -0.81 4.49 -27.86
C PRO A 229 -1.73 5.50 -27.12
N GLN A 230 -3.06 5.37 -27.22
CA GLN A 230 -4.01 6.22 -26.51
C GLN A 230 -4.22 5.77 -25.05
N THR A 231 -3.86 4.53 -24.73
CA THR A 231 -3.96 4.02 -23.36
C THR A 231 -2.98 4.77 -22.44
N PRO A 232 -3.41 5.18 -21.23
CA PRO A 232 -2.54 5.86 -20.27
C PRO A 232 -1.25 5.08 -20.00
N LEU A 233 -0.11 5.80 -19.96
CA LEU A 233 1.22 5.20 -19.85
C LEU A 233 1.35 4.18 -18.70
N SER A 234 0.82 4.48 -17.52
CA SER A 234 0.84 3.58 -16.36
C SER A 234 0.09 2.27 -16.62
N LEU A 235 -1.05 2.34 -17.29
CA LEU A 235 -1.86 1.18 -17.66
C LEU A 235 -1.17 0.34 -18.75
N ARG A 236 -0.51 0.99 -19.72
CA ARG A 236 0.33 0.29 -20.72
C ARG A 236 1.47 -0.47 -20.05
N MET A 237 2.18 0.16 -19.11
CA MET A 237 3.28 -0.48 -18.38
C MET A 237 2.80 -1.68 -17.55
N ALA A 238 1.69 -1.54 -16.82
CA ALA A 238 1.09 -2.64 -16.06
C ALA A 238 0.63 -3.80 -16.98
N SER A 239 0.10 -3.47 -18.15
CA SER A 239 -0.29 -4.46 -19.16
C SER A 239 0.91 -5.23 -19.70
N ILE A 240 2.02 -4.54 -20.01
CA ILE A 240 3.29 -5.17 -20.42
C ILE A 240 3.83 -6.07 -19.29
N TYR A 241 3.71 -5.64 -18.03
CA TYR A 241 4.10 -6.46 -16.89
C TYR A 241 3.30 -7.77 -16.85
N LEU A 242 1.97 -7.74 -16.98
CA LEU A 242 1.17 -8.97 -17.04
C LEU A 242 1.59 -9.87 -18.21
N VAL A 243 1.78 -9.29 -19.40
CA VAL A 243 2.29 -10.03 -20.57
C VAL A 243 3.65 -10.67 -20.27
N SER A 244 4.53 -10.03 -19.50
CA SER A 244 5.82 -10.63 -19.15
C SER A 244 5.72 -11.88 -18.29
N ILE A 245 4.60 -12.07 -17.58
CA ILE A 245 4.36 -13.20 -16.68
C ILE A 245 3.54 -14.29 -17.39
N ALA A 246 2.46 -13.91 -18.07
CA ALA A 246 1.49 -14.83 -18.66
C ALA A 246 1.57 -14.95 -20.20
N GLY A 247 2.35 -14.09 -20.85
CA GLY A 247 2.49 -14.05 -22.31
C GLY A 247 3.37 -15.18 -22.88
N GLY A 248 3.36 -15.27 -24.21
CA GLY A 248 4.08 -16.32 -24.95
C GLY A 248 5.20 -15.77 -25.84
N ALA A 249 5.89 -16.65 -26.55
CA ALA A 249 7.00 -16.28 -27.44
C ALA A 249 6.56 -15.34 -28.59
N THR A 250 5.29 -15.43 -29.01
CA THR A 250 4.69 -14.54 -30.01
C THR A 250 4.57 -13.09 -29.53
N ASP A 251 4.57 -12.86 -28.20
CA ASP A 251 4.48 -11.50 -27.67
C ASP A 251 5.78 -10.70 -27.84
N ARG A 252 6.90 -11.37 -28.18
CA ARG A 252 8.19 -10.72 -28.45
C ARG A 252 8.13 -9.78 -29.65
N GLU A 253 7.44 -10.20 -30.72
CA GLU A 253 7.39 -9.48 -32.01
C GLU A 253 6.95 -8.02 -31.85
N TRP A 254 5.97 -7.77 -30.99
CA TRP A 254 5.44 -6.42 -30.78
C TRP A 254 6.10 -5.69 -29.60
N LEU A 255 6.75 -6.40 -28.67
CA LEU A 255 7.49 -5.80 -27.56
C LEU A 255 8.88 -5.30 -27.98
N GLU A 256 9.54 -5.94 -28.94
CA GLU A 256 10.87 -5.55 -29.43
C GLU A 256 10.92 -4.12 -29.99
N PRO A 257 9.97 -3.66 -30.84
CA PRO A 257 9.93 -2.27 -31.28
C PRO A 257 9.75 -1.27 -30.12
N ILE A 258 8.91 -1.60 -29.12
CA ILE A 258 8.70 -0.75 -27.94
C ILE A 258 9.99 -0.66 -27.11
N ALA A 259 10.69 -1.78 -26.94
CA ALA A 259 11.96 -1.83 -26.21
C ALA A 259 13.08 -1.05 -26.93
N ALA A 260 13.10 -1.07 -28.26
CA ALA A 260 14.09 -0.36 -29.07
C ALA A 260 13.86 1.16 -29.12
N ASP A 261 12.63 1.63 -28.89
CA ASP A 261 12.30 3.06 -28.90
C ASP A 261 12.79 3.77 -27.62
N THR A 262 14.00 4.31 -27.67
CA THR A 262 14.60 5.04 -26.54
C THR A 262 13.90 6.35 -26.21
N GLN A 263 13.03 6.88 -27.08
CA GLN A 263 12.26 8.09 -26.83
C GLN A 263 11.02 7.81 -25.95
N SER A 264 10.55 6.57 -25.93
CA SER A 264 9.39 6.12 -25.14
C SER A 264 9.74 5.78 -23.68
N PHE A 265 10.67 6.48 -23.04
CA PHE A 265 10.95 6.26 -21.61
C PHE A 265 9.75 6.63 -20.73
N PRO A 266 9.35 5.81 -19.72
CA PRO A 266 9.96 4.55 -19.25
C PRO A 266 9.35 3.26 -19.86
N LEU A 267 8.45 3.38 -20.84
CA LEU A 267 7.78 2.23 -21.46
C LEU A 267 8.77 1.26 -22.11
N ASN A 268 9.79 1.78 -22.79
CA ASN A 268 10.84 0.96 -23.40
C ASN A 268 11.58 0.08 -22.39
N LYS A 269 11.90 0.62 -21.20
CA LYS A 269 12.52 -0.15 -20.11
C LYS A 269 11.60 -1.23 -19.56
N THR A 270 10.30 -0.97 -19.55
CA THR A 270 9.31 -1.96 -19.16
C THR A 270 9.25 -3.11 -20.18
N ALA A 271 9.25 -2.80 -21.48
CA ALA A 271 9.29 -3.80 -22.55
C ALA A 271 10.61 -4.60 -22.57
N GLU A 272 11.77 -3.95 -22.38
CA GLU A 272 13.07 -4.61 -22.22
C GLU A 272 13.05 -5.63 -21.06
N ALA A 273 12.46 -5.24 -19.91
CA ALA A 273 12.32 -6.14 -18.77
C ALA A 273 11.37 -7.31 -19.07
N ALA A 274 10.29 -7.06 -19.80
CA ALA A 274 9.34 -8.10 -20.19
C ALA A 274 9.96 -9.15 -21.13
N LEU A 275 10.72 -8.71 -22.15
CA LEU A 275 11.38 -9.59 -23.13
C LEU A 275 12.39 -10.56 -22.48
N LYS A 276 12.96 -10.21 -21.33
CA LYS A 276 13.87 -11.08 -20.56
C LYS A 276 13.13 -12.25 -19.89
N LYS A 277 11.84 -12.10 -19.60
CA LYS A 277 11.01 -13.12 -18.94
C LYS A 277 10.29 -14.03 -19.94
N LEU A 278 9.98 -13.53 -21.14
CA LEU A 278 9.29 -14.31 -22.16
C LEU A 278 10.15 -15.47 -22.70
N PRO A 279 9.54 -16.64 -23.00
CA PRO A 279 10.23 -17.78 -23.59
C PRO A 279 10.84 -17.42 -24.96
N ARG A 280 11.99 -18.01 -25.28
CA ARG A 280 12.63 -17.90 -26.60
C ARG A 280 12.00 -18.92 -27.55
N ILE A 281 11.91 -18.55 -28.83
CA ILE A 281 11.54 -19.47 -29.93
C ILE A 281 12.73 -20.38 -30.21
#